data_AF-A0A934A026-F1
#
_entry.id   AF-A0A934A026-F1
#
_cell.length_a   1.000
_cell.length_b   1.000
_cell.length_c   1.000
_cell.angle_alpha   90.00
_cell.angle_beta   90.00
_cell.angle_gamma   90.00
#
_symmetry.space_group_name_H-M   'P 1'
#
loop_
_entity.id
_entity.type
_entity.pdbx_description
1 polymer ?
#
loop_
_entity_poly.entity_id
_entity_poly.type
_entity_poly.pdbx_seq_one_letter_code
_entity_poly.pdbx_strand_id
1 'polypeptide(L)'
;CRYRKRHGSAAEYQDTATTCSDCGASLIEVADAAPAAPASTATSARVRAGSGPWGKLGVTVACCGLYLLGTLAPLPGTWELQRSLSSSGGLLALFNVAVSSPQLSLMALGFAPILSAFVLVELAAVVVPGWRSLRIGGPQGRAMLRRWVIAIAALLAFVQSVGIANYLRDLGGRGLGHGFFPGALAVRPWVPWAAVILLPLGTLLFALLAAAIDRWGLGHGFSCLLLASVLPALAWGALQSAYQVRGSESEPGLVFLGILAIAACLLVAFALLRRGPFRLEPKPFAPEIPPSGMDPVTVTASLLLFPTTVAMFFGSSFDVRDFDWLAVGVVELLLVGSLSVALSVLYNQPRRVAQLWFGHAASESEIGAVRAQVANAALRGTALLLALRSTVVLLPFFNFPLVMDLTVLVVGTAVVLDLAKEWRFRQAHPELARAWPVHRVYAVQPALQALQAAGIPAFPRGLHHRTLLQLFGPYVPVTLLVPEEKAEEAERVVGARLADPRDRTP
;
A
#
# COMPACT_ATOMS: atom_id res chain seq x y z
N CYS A 1 -11.96 -20.25 31.42
CA CYS A 1 -11.54 -21.46 32.17
C CYS A 1 -10.25 -22.04 31.57
N ARG A 2 -9.32 -22.54 32.41
CA ARG A 2 -8.06 -23.21 31.99
C ARG A 2 -8.33 -24.52 31.23
N TYR A 3 -9.38 -25.25 31.61
CA TYR A 3 -9.86 -26.45 30.91
C TYR A 3 -10.14 -26.18 29.42
N ARG A 4 -10.94 -25.14 29.09
CA ARG A 4 -11.24 -24.75 27.70
C ARG A 4 -10.00 -24.36 26.89
N LYS A 5 -9.01 -23.75 27.54
CA LYS A 5 -7.72 -23.43 26.88
C LYS A 5 -6.89 -24.68 26.56
N ARG A 6 -7.03 -25.77 27.34
CA ARG A 6 -6.34 -27.04 27.09
C ARG A 6 -7.08 -27.97 26.12
N HIS A 7 -8.39 -28.04 26.23
CA HIS A 7 -9.19 -29.06 25.54
C HIS A 7 -10.02 -28.54 24.37
N GLY A 8 -10.05 -27.22 24.15
CA GLY A 8 -10.77 -26.60 23.03
C GLY A 8 -12.29 -26.52 23.20
N SER A 9 -12.87 -27.34 24.07
CA SER A 9 -14.29 -27.34 24.45
C SER A 9 -14.52 -26.92 25.90
N ALA A 10 -15.75 -26.53 26.24
CA ALA A 10 -16.14 -26.39 27.64
C ALA A 10 -16.14 -27.77 28.33
N ALA A 11 -15.93 -27.79 29.65
CA ALA A 11 -16.10 -29.01 30.44
C ALA A 11 -17.57 -29.43 30.45
N GLU A 12 -17.82 -30.74 30.52
CA GLU A 12 -19.16 -31.31 30.60
C GLU A 12 -19.84 -30.84 31.91
N TYR A 13 -21.08 -30.32 31.78
CA TYR A 13 -21.80 -29.65 32.86
C TYR A 13 -22.56 -30.68 33.72
N GLN A 14 -22.49 -30.54 35.04
CA GLN A 14 -23.37 -31.24 35.99
C GLN A 14 -24.34 -30.23 36.58
N ASP A 15 -25.64 -30.50 36.49
CA ASP A 15 -26.73 -29.54 36.78
C ASP A 15 -26.76 -28.97 38.22
N THR A 16 -25.96 -29.52 39.13
CA THR A 16 -25.91 -29.09 40.54
C THR A 16 -24.68 -28.26 40.89
N ALA A 17 -23.75 -28.06 39.96
CA ALA A 17 -22.49 -27.34 40.23
C ALA A 17 -22.63 -25.83 39.96
N THR A 18 -22.45 -25.00 40.99
CA THR A 18 -22.47 -23.52 40.88
C THR A 18 -21.09 -22.90 40.66
N THR A 19 -20.03 -23.70 40.76
CA THR A 19 -18.64 -23.26 40.56
C THR A 19 -17.85 -24.29 39.75
N CYS A 20 -16.99 -23.82 38.85
CA CYS A 20 -16.11 -24.69 38.08
C CYS A 20 -15.05 -25.36 38.98
N SER A 21 -15.01 -26.69 39.00
CA SER A 21 -14.08 -27.49 39.82
C SER A 21 -12.60 -27.25 39.52
N ASP A 22 -12.27 -26.79 38.30
CA ASP A 22 -10.89 -26.65 37.82
C ASP A 22 -10.32 -25.22 37.98
N CYS A 23 -11.17 -24.20 38.07
CA CYS A 23 -10.72 -22.81 38.26
C CYS A 23 -11.48 -21.98 39.30
N GLY A 24 -12.43 -22.58 40.02
CA GLY A 24 -13.19 -21.94 41.11
C GLY A 24 -14.12 -20.80 40.69
N ALA A 25 -14.30 -20.55 39.40
CA ALA A 25 -15.17 -19.48 38.91
C ALA A 25 -16.64 -19.87 39.00
N SER A 26 -17.50 -18.95 39.45
CA SER A 26 -18.96 -19.15 39.49
C SER A 26 -19.53 -19.33 38.09
N LEU A 27 -20.38 -20.34 37.92
CA LEU A 27 -21.09 -20.62 36.67
C LEU A 27 -22.34 -19.72 36.63
N ILE A 28 -22.55 -19.03 35.50
CA ILE A 28 -23.66 -18.08 35.30
C ILE A 28 -24.65 -18.74 34.33
N GLU A 29 -25.94 -18.76 34.67
CA GLU A 29 -26.98 -19.25 33.77
C GLU A 29 -27.13 -18.31 32.56
N VAL A 30 -27.23 -18.90 31.38
CA VAL A 30 -27.23 -18.18 30.08
C VAL A 30 -28.45 -17.25 29.93
N ALA A 31 -29.49 -17.41 30.75
CA ALA A 31 -30.68 -16.55 30.72
C ALA A 31 -30.40 -15.10 31.20
N ASP A 32 -29.49 -14.91 32.17
CA ASP A 32 -29.10 -13.58 32.65
C ASP A 32 -27.92 -12.98 31.89
N ALA A 33 -27.27 -13.80 31.05
CA ALA A 33 -26.38 -13.32 30.02
C ALA A 33 -27.20 -12.90 28.80
N ALA A 34 -27.91 -11.76 28.91
CA ALA A 34 -28.19 -10.94 27.74
C ALA A 34 -26.89 -10.91 26.91
N PRO A 35 -26.93 -11.21 25.60
CA PRO A 35 -25.70 -11.28 24.81
C PRO A 35 -25.00 -9.95 25.00
N ALA A 36 -23.94 -9.96 25.80
CA ALA A 36 -23.09 -8.80 25.95
C ALA A 36 -22.56 -8.58 24.55
N ALA A 37 -23.17 -7.62 23.86
CA ALA A 37 -22.68 -7.08 22.61
C ALA A 37 -21.16 -6.98 22.81
N PRO A 38 -20.35 -7.63 21.97
CA PRO A 38 -18.92 -7.76 22.24
C PRO A 38 -18.43 -6.36 22.52
N ALA A 39 -18.01 -6.13 23.76
CA ALA A 39 -17.67 -4.81 24.26
C ALA A 39 -16.70 -4.22 23.25
N SER A 40 -17.23 -3.32 22.42
CA SER A 40 -16.52 -2.57 21.42
C SER A 40 -15.77 -1.50 22.18
N THR A 41 -14.80 -1.91 22.99
CA THR A 41 -13.70 -1.05 23.41
C THR A 41 -12.71 -0.88 22.25
N ALA A 42 -13.23 -0.81 21.01
CA ALA A 42 -12.79 0.25 20.13
C ALA A 42 -13.34 1.52 20.78
N THR A 43 -12.59 2.07 21.73
CA THR A 43 -12.68 3.47 22.10
C THR A 43 -12.64 4.23 20.78
N SER A 44 -13.81 4.54 20.23
CA SER A 44 -14.03 5.64 19.33
C SER A 44 -13.58 6.81 20.16
N ALA A 45 -12.28 7.09 20.10
CA ALA A 45 -11.74 8.31 20.63
C ALA A 45 -12.49 9.39 19.86
N ARG A 46 -13.58 9.87 20.48
CA ARG A 46 -14.39 11.02 20.12
C ARG A 46 -13.49 12.23 20.19
N VAL A 47 -12.55 12.28 19.27
CA VAL A 47 -11.65 13.41 19.09
C VAL A 47 -12.38 14.31 18.12
N ARG A 48 -13.16 15.21 18.70
CA ARG A 48 -13.55 16.47 18.08
C ARG A 48 -12.28 17.12 17.54
N ALA A 49 -12.05 17.02 16.24
CA ALA A 49 -11.31 18.04 15.53
C ALA A 49 -12.36 18.81 14.73
N GLY A 50 -12.92 19.83 15.39
CA GLY A 50 -13.73 20.86 14.76
C GLY A 50 -12.90 21.65 13.76
N SER A 51 -12.63 21.06 12.61
CA SER A 51 -12.08 21.75 11.47
C SER A 51 -12.74 21.13 10.24
N GLY A 52 -13.43 21.95 9.46
CA GLY A 52 -14.09 21.52 8.22
C GLY A 52 -13.12 20.88 7.22
N PRO A 53 -13.58 20.57 5.99
CA PRO A 53 -12.76 19.89 4.99
C PRO A 53 -11.38 20.54 4.76
N TRP A 54 -11.31 21.87 4.87
CA TRP A 54 -10.08 22.66 4.78
C TRP A 54 -9.06 22.37 5.89
N GLY A 55 -9.49 22.21 7.14
CA GLY A 55 -8.57 21.93 8.24
C GLY A 55 -7.95 20.53 8.13
N LYS A 56 -8.75 19.55 7.73
CA LYS A 56 -8.27 18.18 7.46
C LYS A 56 -7.31 18.13 6.28
N LEU A 57 -7.58 18.89 5.22
CA LEU A 57 -6.62 19.02 4.11
C LEU A 57 -5.33 19.72 4.56
N GLY A 58 -5.43 20.78 5.38
CA GLY A 58 -4.27 21.45 5.95
C GLY A 58 -3.36 20.47 6.70
N VAL A 59 -3.93 19.56 7.50
CA VAL A 59 -3.17 18.49 8.17
C VAL A 59 -2.52 17.56 7.16
N THR A 60 -3.24 17.10 6.13
CA THR A 60 -2.67 16.22 5.09
C THR A 60 -1.50 16.88 4.36
N VAL A 61 -1.69 18.13 3.92
CA VAL A 61 -0.66 18.91 3.22
C VAL A 61 0.53 19.18 4.12
N ALA A 62 0.31 19.53 5.39
CA ALA A 62 1.39 19.74 6.36
C ALA A 62 2.21 18.45 6.58
N CYS A 63 1.55 17.31 6.74
CA CYS A 63 2.25 16.03 6.89
C CYS A 63 3.05 15.65 5.63
N CYS A 64 2.48 15.85 4.43
CA CYS A 64 3.20 15.66 3.18
C CYS A 64 4.39 16.62 3.05
N GLY A 65 4.22 17.89 3.45
CA GLY A 65 5.28 18.89 3.47
C GLY A 65 6.41 18.53 4.43
N LEU A 66 6.10 18.06 5.64
CA LEU A 66 7.09 17.56 6.60
C LEU A 66 7.88 16.37 6.06
N TYR A 67 7.20 15.42 5.39
CA TYR A 67 7.86 14.32 4.70
C TYR A 67 8.81 14.84 3.61
N LEU A 68 8.36 15.75 2.76
CA LEU A 68 9.18 16.34 1.69
C LEU A 68 10.39 17.10 2.25
N LEU A 69 10.21 17.89 3.31
CA LEU A 69 11.33 18.56 4.00
C LEU A 69 12.34 17.53 4.53
N GLY A 70 11.88 16.41 5.06
CA GLY A 70 12.74 15.30 5.47
C GLY A 70 13.51 14.66 4.31
N THR A 71 12.94 14.62 3.10
CA THR A 71 13.65 14.16 1.89
C THR A 71 14.70 15.15 1.38
N LEU A 72 14.56 16.44 1.73
CA LEU A 72 15.52 17.49 1.38
C LEU A 72 16.65 17.62 2.41
N ALA A 73 16.50 17.02 3.60
CA ALA A 73 17.52 17.02 4.65
C ALA A 73 18.53 15.88 4.41
N PRO A 74 19.75 16.16 3.92
CA PRO A 74 20.76 15.12 3.70
C PRO A 74 21.19 14.52 5.04
N LEU A 75 21.61 13.26 5.02
CA LEU A 75 22.25 12.65 6.17
C LEU A 75 23.49 13.47 6.58
N PRO A 76 23.66 13.76 7.89
CA PRO A 76 24.79 14.56 8.32
C PRO A 76 26.11 13.91 7.86
N GLY A 77 26.98 14.70 7.22
CA GLY A 77 28.29 14.23 6.74
C GLY A 77 28.30 13.54 5.37
N THR A 78 27.18 13.51 4.63
CA THR A 78 27.11 12.93 3.28
C THR A 78 27.03 13.97 2.15
N TRP A 79 27.11 15.26 2.48
CA TRP A 79 26.92 16.36 1.52
C TRP A 79 28.01 16.38 0.43
N GLU A 80 29.28 16.22 0.81
CA GLU A 80 30.42 16.15 -0.12
C GLU A 80 30.31 14.92 -1.03
N LEU A 81 30.01 13.76 -0.43
CA LEU A 81 29.84 12.49 -1.14
C LEU A 81 28.75 12.61 -2.21
N GLN A 82 27.57 13.15 -1.87
CA GLN A 82 26.48 13.30 -2.83
C GLN A 82 26.88 14.21 -3.99
N ARG A 83 27.63 15.29 -3.74
CA ARG A 83 28.09 16.22 -4.78
C ARG A 83 29.06 15.56 -5.76
N SER A 84 29.98 14.73 -5.24
CA SER A 84 30.94 13.95 -6.03
C SER A 84 30.30 12.79 -6.79
N LEU A 85 29.24 12.19 -6.24
CA LEU A 85 28.45 11.16 -6.92
C LEU A 85 27.56 11.76 -8.01
N SER A 86 27.16 13.03 -7.88
CA SER A 86 26.29 13.72 -8.84
C SER A 86 27.03 14.02 -10.13
N SER A 87 28.35 14.23 -10.05
CA SER A 87 29.22 14.50 -11.20
C SER A 87 29.70 13.24 -11.93
N SER A 88 29.63 12.06 -11.30
CA SER A 88 30.16 10.80 -11.85
C SER A 88 29.08 9.87 -12.43
N GLY A 89 27.80 10.25 -12.40
CA GLY A 89 26.69 9.65 -13.15
C GLY A 89 26.26 8.22 -12.76
N GLY A 90 27.16 7.38 -12.24
CA GLY A 90 26.93 5.94 -12.06
C GLY A 90 26.40 5.52 -10.68
N LEU A 91 27.00 6.03 -9.59
CA LEU A 91 26.76 5.55 -8.22
C LEU A 91 25.50 6.14 -7.58
N LEU A 92 25.19 7.41 -7.84
CA LEU A 92 23.95 8.05 -7.35
C LEU A 92 22.70 7.44 -8.00
N ALA A 93 22.85 6.89 -9.20
CA ALA A 93 21.79 6.19 -9.89
C ALA A 93 21.49 4.80 -9.28
N LEU A 94 22.42 4.17 -8.54
CA LEU A 94 22.16 2.93 -7.78
C LEU A 94 21.36 3.20 -6.50
N PHE A 95 21.64 4.32 -5.84
CA PHE A 95 20.86 4.78 -4.69
C PHE A 95 19.45 5.21 -5.09
N ASN A 96 19.28 5.98 -6.17
CA ASN A 96 17.97 6.49 -6.61
C ASN A 96 16.95 5.43 -7.01
N VAL A 97 17.38 4.20 -7.31
CA VAL A 97 16.49 3.09 -7.66
C VAL A 97 15.97 2.35 -6.41
N ALA A 98 16.73 2.34 -5.31
CA ALA A 98 16.37 1.68 -4.05
C ALA A 98 15.81 2.63 -2.97
N VAL A 99 16.08 3.93 -3.10
CA VAL A 99 15.77 4.99 -2.14
C VAL A 99 14.64 5.84 -2.71
N SER A 100 13.55 6.04 -1.96
CA SER A 100 12.41 6.88 -2.37
C SER A 100 12.72 8.39 -2.42
N SER A 101 14.00 8.75 -2.43
CA SER A 101 14.53 10.10 -2.38
C SER A 101 15.73 10.18 -3.34
N PRO A 102 15.88 11.28 -4.11
CA PRO A 102 16.97 11.46 -5.06
C PRO A 102 18.36 11.66 -4.40
N GLN A 103 18.42 11.63 -3.08
CA GLN A 103 19.61 11.86 -2.26
C GLN A 103 19.58 10.96 -1.02
N LEU A 104 20.75 10.69 -0.43
CA LEU A 104 20.87 9.98 0.85
C LEU A 104 20.40 10.92 1.99
N SER A 105 19.09 11.04 2.14
CA SER A 105 18.40 11.93 3.08
C SER A 105 17.95 11.21 4.35
N LEU A 106 17.43 11.96 5.33
CA LEU A 106 16.80 11.39 6.52
C LEU A 106 15.64 10.44 6.13
N MET A 107 14.91 10.76 5.07
CA MET A 107 13.81 9.96 4.52
C MET A 107 14.25 9.03 3.38
N ALA A 108 15.55 8.69 3.28
CA ALA A 108 16.08 7.89 2.19
C ALA A 108 15.36 6.54 2.02
N LEU A 109 15.23 5.74 3.08
CA LEU A 109 14.48 4.48 3.03
C LEU A 109 12.98 4.71 2.80
N GLY A 110 12.45 5.85 3.26
CA GLY A 110 11.07 6.28 3.14
C GLY A 110 10.05 5.17 3.40
N PHE A 111 9.21 4.89 2.41
CA PHE A 111 8.13 3.91 2.51
C PHE A 111 8.55 2.47 2.18
N ALA A 112 9.74 2.25 1.61
CA ALA A 112 10.14 0.96 1.05
C ALA A 112 10.21 -0.19 2.10
N PRO A 113 10.82 -0.03 3.29
CA PRO A 113 10.85 -1.11 4.29
C PRO A 113 9.46 -1.47 4.80
N ILE A 114 8.57 -0.47 4.86
CA ILE A 114 7.17 -0.65 5.25
C ILE A 114 6.43 -1.45 4.17
N LEU A 115 6.64 -1.11 2.89
CA LEU A 115 6.10 -1.85 1.75
C LEU A 115 6.53 -3.32 1.78
N SER A 116 7.82 -3.59 1.93
CA SER A 116 8.36 -4.95 1.99
C SER A 116 7.81 -5.73 3.19
N ALA A 117 7.70 -5.09 4.36
CA ALA A 117 7.11 -5.71 5.54
C ALA A 117 5.62 -6.06 5.34
N PHE A 118 4.85 -5.28 4.57
CA PHE A 118 3.47 -5.65 4.22
C PHE A 118 3.42 -6.95 3.44
N VAL A 119 4.23 -7.05 2.38
CA VAL A 119 4.29 -8.23 1.52
C VAL A 119 4.67 -9.44 2.37
N LEU A 120 5.68 -9.30 3.22
CA LEU A 120 6.16 -10.38 4.07
C LEU A 120 5.09 -10.86 5.06
N VAL A 121 4.42 -9.95 5.78
CA VAL A 121 3.37 -10.32 6.73
C VAL A 121 2.17 -10.94 6.04
N GLU A 122 1.77 -10.45 4.87
CA GLU A 122 0.62 -10.98 4.14
C GLU A 122 0.91 -12.39 3.61
N LEU A 123 2.13 -12.62 3.07
CA LEU A 123 2.58 -13.96 2.68
C LEU A 123 2.67 -14.89 3.89
N ALA A 124 3.25 -14.44 5.00
CA ALA A 124 3.32 -15.21 6.23
C ALA A 124 1.91 -15.56 6.76
N ALA A 125 0.95 -14.65 6.69
CA ALA A 125 -0.44 -14.91 7.10
C ALA A 125 -1.20 -15.87 6.17
N VAL A 126 -0.73 -16.08 4.93
CA VAL A 126 -1.26 -17.12 4.04
C VAL A 126 -0.72 -18.49 4.45
N VAL A 127 0.57 -18.57 4.78
CA VAL A 127 1.30 -19.83 5.03
C VAL A 127 1.10 -20.32 6.47
N VAL A 128 1.14 -19.41 7.46
CA VAL A 128 1.07 -19.74 8.89
C VAL A 128 -0.39 -19.83 9.35
N PRO A 129 -0.88 -21.02 9.80
CA PRO A 129 -2.28 -21.21 10.18
C PRO A 129 -2.78 -20.26 11.29
N GLY A 130 -1.93 -19.99 12.29
CA GLY A 130 -2.26 -19.08 13.38
C GLY A 130 -2.53 -17.65 12.89
N TRP A 131 -1.73 -17.16 11.94
CA TRP A 131 -1.89 -15.81 11.38
C TRP A 131 -2.99 -15.74 10.33
N ARG A 132 -3.33 -16.88 9.70
CA ARG A 132 -4.48 -16.99 8.80
C ARG A 132 -5.79 -16.63 9.51
N SER A 133 -5.93 -17.01 10.77
CA SER A 133 -7.08 -16.63 11.59
C SER A 133 -7.16 -15.12 11.80
N LEU A 134 -6.04 -14.43 12.05
CA LEU A 134 -5.99 -12.97 12.19
C LEU A 134 -6.31 -12.23 10.88
N ARG A 135 -6.00 -12.84 9.74
CA ARG A 135 -6.32 -12.32 8.41
C ARG A 135 -7.82 -12.38 8.09
N ILE A 136 -8.52 -13.37 8.66
CA ILE A 136 -9.96 -13.58 8.50
C ILE A 136 -10.75 -12.89 9.62
N GLY A 137 -10.18 -12.82 10.83
CA GLY A 137 -10.78 -12.36 12.07
C GLY A 137 -10.92 -10.85 12.15
N GLY A 138 -11.92 -10.32 11.42
CA GLY A 138 -12.49 -8.99 11.63
C GLY A 138 -11.52 -7.81 11.76
N PRO A 139 -11.97 -6.68 12.33
CA PRO A 139 -11.14 -5.49 12.54
C PRO A 139 -10.00 -5.71 13.55
N GLN A 140 -10.24 -6.53 14.59
CA GLN A 140 -9.27 -6.74 15.68
C GLN A 140 -8.06 -7.58 15.24
N GLY A 141 -8.26 -8.68 14.52
CA GLY A 141 -7.15 -9.50 14.01
C GLY A 141 -6.31 -8.75 12.99
N ARG A 142 -6.95 -7.92 12.16
CA ARG A 142 -6.28 -7.03 11.21
C ARG A 142 -5.44 -5.95 11.89
N ALA A 143 -5.92 -5.40 13.01
CA ALA A 143 -5.14 -4.47 13.81
C ALA A 143 -3.88 -5.11 14.40
N MET A 144 -3.91 -6.40 14.75
CA MET A 144 -2.73 -7.14 15.22
C MET A 144 -1.70 -7.34 14.09
N LEU A 145 -2.13 -7.74 12.89
CA LEU A 145 -1.24 -7.85 11.73
C LEU A 145 -0.57 -6.51 11.41
N ARG A 146 -1.32 -5.40 11.52
CA ARG A 146 -0.77 -4.05 11.32
C ARG A 146 0.38 -3.73 12.27
N ARG A 147 0.30 -4.15 13.54
CA ARG A 147 1.40 -3.94 14.52
C ARG A 147 2.65 -4.73 14.12
N TRP A 148 2.47 -5.97 13.67
CA TRP A 148 3.57 -6.80 13.18
C TRP A 148 4.26 -6.19 11.97
N VAL A 149 3.51 -5.60 11.04
CA VAL A 149 4.13 -4.91 9.90
C VAL A 149 5.04 -3.78 10.38
N ILE A 150 4.57 -2.90 11.26
CA ILE A 150 5.41 -1.78 11.73
C ILE A 150 6.68 -2.31 12.43
N ALA A 151 6.56 -3.36 13.23
CA ALA A 151 7.70 -4.00 13.90
C ALA A 151 8.69 -4.61 12.90
N ILE A 152 8.20 -5.33 11.90
CA ILE A 152 9.04 -5.94 10.86
C ILE A 152 9.65 -4.87 9.95
N ALA A 153 8.91 -3.81 9.62
CA ALA A 153 9.41 -2.68 8.85
C ALA A 153 10.56 -1.98 9.57
N ALA A 154 10.46 -1.80 10.89
CA ALA A 154 11.55 -1.25 11.70
C ALA A 154 12.80 -2.16 11.66
N LEU A 155 12.60 -3.48 11.76
CA LEU A 155 13.69 -4.46 11.65
C LEU A 155 14.32 -4.44 10.26
N LEU A 156 13.53 -4.44 9.19
CA LEU A 156 14.01 -4.37 7.81
C LEU A 156 14.77 -3.06 7.56
N ALA A 157 14.23 -1.93 8.03
CA ALA A 157 14.89 -0.64 7.91
C ALA A 157 16.24 -0.63 8.65
N PHE A 158 16.30 -1.24 9.84
CA PHE A 158 17.55 -1.42 10.58
C PHE A 158 18.56 -2.26 9.78
N VAL A 159 18.16 -3.44 9.28
CA VAL A 159 19.05 -4.31 8.49
C VAL A 159 19.54 -3.60 7.21
N GLN A 160 18.65 -2.93 6.48
CA GLN A 160 19.02 -2.16 5.28
C GLN A 160 19.96 -0.99 5.62
N SER A 161 19.73 -0.31 6.75
CA SER A 161 20.60 0.78 7.20
C SER A 161 22.01 0.31 7.55
N VAL A 162 22.16 -0.92 8.08
CA VAL A 162 23.47 -1.54 8.32
C VAL A 162 24.18 -1.85 7.00
N GLY A 163 23.47 -2.36 5.99
CA GLY A 163 24.03 -2.56 4.65
C GLY A 163 24.52 -1.25 4.03
N ILE A 164 23.70 -0.19 4.10
CA ILE A 164 24.08 1.16 3.65
C ILE A 164 25.28 1.68 4.44
N ALA A 165 25.32 1.48 5.75
CA ALA A 165 26.44 1.91 6.60
C ALA A 165 27.75 1.19 6.27
N ASN A 166 27.71 -0.11 6.00
CA ASN A 166 28.88 -0.88 5.56
C ASN A 166 29.34 -0.39 4.18
N TYR A 167 28.42 -0.18 3.25
CA TYR A 167 28.74 0.40 1.95
C TYR A 167 29.40 1.77 2.04
N LEU A 168 28.89 2.66 2.90
CA LEU A 168 29.49 3.97 3.17
C LEU A 168 30.87 3.85 3.82
N ARG A 169 31.09 2.85 4.67
CA ARG A 169 32.40 2.57 5.27
C ARG A 169 33.40 2.11 4.21
N ASP A 170 33.00 1.23 3.30
CA ASP A 170 33.87 0.73 2.23
C ASP A 170 34.25 1.85 1.24
N LEU A 171 33.31 2.76 0.94
CA LEU A 171 33.61 3.97 0.17
C LEU A 171 34.66 4.85 0.86
N GLY A 172 34.60 4.99 2.20
CA GLY A 172 35.59 5.73 2.98
C GLY A 172 36.92 4.99 3.19
N GLY A 173 36.89 3.66 3.29
CA GLY A 173 38.02 2.79 3.58
C GLY A 173 38.84 2.37 2.35
N ARG A 174 38.23 2.36 1.15
CA ARG A 174 38.97 2.13 -0.10
C ARG A 174 39.93 3.25 -0.45
N GLY A 175 39.76 4.44 0.13
CA GLY A 175 40.46 5.64 -0.28
C GLY A 175 40.16 5.96 -1.74
N LEU A 176 39.89 7.21 -2.07
CA LEU A 176 40.17 7.68 -3.43
C LEU A 176 41.70 7.83 -3.56
N GLY A 177 42.41 6.74 -3.33
CA GLY A 177 43.85 6.66 -3.15
C GLY A 177 44.63 6.44 -4.44
N HIS A 178 43.96 6.18 -5.58
CA HIS A 178 44.64 6.05 -6.87
C HIS A 178 43.95 6.91 -7.94
N GLY A 179 44.38 8.17 -7.99
CA GLY A 179 44.41 9.00 -9.20
C GLY A 179 43.10 9.65 -9.64
N PHE A 180 42.79 10.85 -9.11
CA PHE A 180 42.56 12.06 -9.95
C PHE A 180 42.18 13.34 -9.15
N PHE A 181 41.92 13.27 -7.84
CA PHE A 181 41.56 14.47 -7.05
C PHE A 181 42.34 14.56 -5.72
N PRO A 182 43.14 15.62 -5.49
CA PRO A 182 43.80 15.85 -4.21
C PRO A 182 42.79 16.45 -3.23
N GLY A 183 42.11 15.57 -2.50
CA GLY A 183 41.10 15.93 -1.50
C GLY A 183 40.35 14.68 -1.08
N ALA A 184 40.86 14.00 -0.06
CA ALA A 184 40.30 12.77 0.47
C ALA A 184 38.82 12.98 0.86
N LEU A 185 37.89 12.45 0.05
CA LEU A 185 36.48 12.24 0.43
C LEU A 185 36.41 11.10 1.46
N ALA A 186 37.01 11.32 2.63
CA ALA A 186 36.92 10.40 3.75
C ALA A 186 35.54 10.59 4.40
N VAL A 187 34.62 9.68 4.14
CA VAL A 187 33.36 9.58 4.89
C VAL A 187 33.72 9.55 6.38
N ARG A 188 33.32 10.57 7.15
CA ARG A 188 33.71 10.70 8.57
C ARG A 188 33.26 9.43 9.31
N PRO A 189 34.06 8.91 10.28
CA PRO A 189 33.82 7.60 10.89
C PRO A 189 32.48 7.49 11.63
N TRP A 190 31.86 8.62 12.02
CA TRP A 190 30.56 8.68 12.66
C TRP A 190 29.37 8.60 11.67
N VAL A 191 29.57 8.83 10.37
CA VAL A 191 28.49 8.86 9.36
C VAL A 191 27.81 7.51 9.19
N PRO A 192 28.51 6.37 9.11
CA PRO A 192 27.88 5.05 9.09
C PRO A 192 26.99 4.81 10.32
N TRP A 193 27.45 5.22 11.51
CA TRP A 193 26.67 5.10 12.76
C TRP A 193 25.42 5.98 12.73
N ALA A 194 25.54 7.21 12.21
CA ALA A 194 24.40 8.09 12.02
C ALA A 194 23.38 7.48 11.04
N ALA A 195 23.82 6.82 9.96
CA ALA A 195 22.94 6.14 9.00
C ALA A 195 22.14 5.00 9.65
N VAL A 196 22.77 4.17 10.49
CA VAL A 196 22.09 3.06 11.21
C VAL A 196 20.98 3.55 12.14
N ILE A 197 21.11 4.75 12.70
CA ILE A 197 20.13 5.31 13.63
C ILE A 197 19.06 6.13 12.89
N LEU A 198 19.48 7.02 11.99
CA LEU A 198 18.62 8.00 11.35
C LEU A 198 17.75 7.41 10.23
N LEU A 199 18.26 6.42 9.48
CA LEU A 199 17.48 5.81 8.40
C LEU A 199 16.25 5.04 8.91
N PRO A 200 16.35 4.16 9.93
CA PRO A 200 15.17 3.50 10.50
C PRO A 200 14.23 4.49 11.19
N LEU A 201 14.79 5.51 11.86
CA LEU A 201 13.98 6.57 12.46
C LEU A 201 13.18 7.33 11.39
N GLY A 202 13.76 7.52 10.21
CA GLY A 202 13.07 8.14 9.08
C GLY A 202 11.89 7.32 8.58
N THR A 203 12.06 6.01 8.44
CA THR A 203 10.96 5.09 8.11
C THR A 203 9.86 5.08 9.19
N LEU A 204 10.23 5.13 10.47
CA LEU A 204 9.25 5.23 11.56
C LEU A 204 8.52 6.58 11.55
N LEU A 205 9.22 7.68 11.26
CA LEU A 205 8.62 8.99 11.09
C LEU A 205 7.60 9.00 9.94
N PHE A 206 7.92 8.35 8.81
CA PHE A 206 6.96 8.16 7.72
C PHE A 206 5.68 7.44 8.21
N ALA A 207 5.83 6.35 8.96
CA ALA A 207 4.68 5.62 9.51
C ALA A 207 3.86 6.47 10.49
N LEU A 208 4.53 7.32 11.29
CA LEU A 208 3.88 8.26 12.21
C LEU A 208 3.09 9.33 11.45
N LEU A 209 3.69 9.94 10.42
CA LEU A 209 3.00 10.93 9.56
C LEU A 209 1.80 10.29 8.86
N ALA A 210 1.93 9.06 8.35
CA ALA A 210 0.82 8.33 7.76
C ALA A 210 -0.33 8.15 8.77
N ALA A 211 0.00 7.74 10.00
CA ALA A 211 -1.00 7.57 11.06
C ALA A 211 -1.64 8.89 11.51
N ALA A 212 -0.91 10.00 11.45
CA ALA A 212 -1.43 11.33 11.73
C ALA A 212 -2.47 11.76 10.69
N ILE A 213 -2.18 11.55 9.39
CA ILE A 213 -3.14 11.80 8.30
C ILE A 213 -4.36 10.90 8.45
N ASP A 214 -4.19 9.62 8.78
CA ASP A 214 -5.32 8.69 8.97
C ASP A 214 -6.27 9.08 10.11
N ARG A 215 -5.77 9.82 11.11
CA ARG A 215 -6.53 10.27 12.29
C ARG A 215 -7.15 11.64 12.10
N TRP A 216 -6.38 12.61 11.58
CA TRP A 216 -6.76 14.03 11.55
C TRP A 216 -6.82 14.62 10.15
N GLY A 217 -6.29 13.93 9.15
CA GLY A 217 -6.24 14.40 7.78
C GLY A 217 -7.42 13.97 6.91
N LEU A 218 -7.34 14.37 5.65
CA LEU A 218 -8.18 13.92 4.54
C LEU A 218 -7.48 12.78 3.79
N GLY A 219 -8.25 11.77 3.38
CA GLY A 219 -7.73 10.61 2.65
C GLY A 219 -7.13 9.52 3.54
N HIS A 220 -6.32 8.67 2.91
CA HIS A 220 -5.57 7.60 3.58
C HIS A 220 -4.09 8.01 3.64
N GLY A 221 -3.51 8.02 4.83
CA GLY A 221 -2.20 8.63 5.08
C GLY A 221 -1.06 7.99 4.30
N PHE A 222 -1.02 6.67 4.27
CA PHE A 222 -0.02 5.94 3.48
C PHE A 222 -0.09 6.31 1.99
N SER A 223 -1.30 6.36 1.41
CA SER A 223 -1.52 6.72 0.01
C SER A 223 -1.11 8.16 -0.31
N CYS A 224 -1.41 9.10 0.58
CA CYS A 224 -1.04 10.51 0.41
C CYS A 224 0.47 10.69 0.44
N LEU A 225 1.15 10.02 1.38
CA LEU A 225 2.61 10.10 1.47
C LEU A 225 3.32 9.33 0.35
N LEU A 226 2.76 8.20 -0.11
CA LEU A 226 3.24 7.51 -1.31
C LEU A 226 3.20 8.46 -2.52
N LEU A 227 2.07 9.14 -2.73
CA LEU A 227 1.96 10.15 -3.78
C LEU A 227 2.98 11.28 -3.58
N ALA A 228 3.12 11.81 -2.37
CA ALA A 228 4.09 12.86 -2.07
C ALA A 228 5.54 12.43 -2.34
N SER A 229 5.87 11.14 -2.18
CA SER A 229 7.23 10.63 -2.43
C SER A 229 7.63 10.61 -3.90
N VAL A 230 6.69 10.32 -4.81
CA VAL A 230 7.02 10.17 -6.23
C VAL A 230 6.74 11.45 -7.03
N LEU A 231 5.92 12.36 -6.50
CA LEU A 231 5.55 13.61 -7.18
C LEU A 231 6.77 14.48 -7.58
N PRO A 232 7.82 14.65 -6.75
CA PRO A 232 9.00 15.42 -7.15
C PRO A 232 9.76 14.80 -8.33
N ALA A 233 9.91 13.47 -8.34
CA ALA A 233 10.56 12.75 -9.43
C ALA A 233 9.77 12.90 -10.73
N LEU A 234 8.43 12.82 -10.67
CA LEU A 234 7.56 13.06 -11.81
C LEU A 234 7.69 14.49 -12.34
N ALA A 235 7.67 15.49 -11.45
CA ALA A 235 7.77 16.90 -11.83
C ALA A 235 9.14 17.21 -12.46
N TRP A 236 10.22 16.67 -11.88
CA TRP A 236 11.57 16.84 -12.40
C TRP A 236 11.76 16.18 -13.77
N GLY A 237 11.28 14.94 -13.94
CA GLY A 237 11.32 14.24 -15.22
C GLY A 237 10.58 15.00 -16.32
N ALA A 238 9.36 15.48 -16.03
CA ALA A 238 8.60 16.30 -16.97
C ALA A 238 9.33 17.61 -17.35
N LEU A 239 9.94 18.28 -16.38
CA LEU A 239 10.67 19.52 -16.59
C LEU A 239 11.96 19.29 -17.40
N GLN A 240 12.73 18.25 -17.08
CA GLN A 240 13.94 17.88 -17.83
C GLN A 240 13.59 17.56 -19.29
N SER A 241 12.53 16.80 -19.54
CA SER A 241 12.08 16.55 -20.89
C SER A 241 11.70 17.85 -21.58
N ALA A 242 10.95 18.76 -20.94
CA ALA A 242 10.61 20.06 -21.51
C ALA A 242 11.85 20.93 -21.86
N TYR A 243 12.95 20.82 -21.09
CA TYR A 243 14.21 21.49 -21.41
C TYR A 243 14.97 20.82 -22.55
N GLN A 244 15.03 19.49 -22.61
CA GLN A 244 15.68 18.76 -23.70
C GLN A 244 14.99 19.03 -25.04
N VAL A 245 13.66 19.17 -25.03
CA VAL A 245 12.88 19.61 -26.18
C VAL A 245 13.31 20.99 -26.69
N ARG A 246 13.62 21.92 -25.78
CA ARG A 246 14.01 23.29 -26.13
C ARG A 246 15.47 23.39 -26.59
N GLY A 247 16.33 22.48 -26.12
CA GLY A 247 17.78 22.53 -26.35
C GLY A 247 18.31 21.57 -27.43
N SER A 248 17.49 20.66 -27.94
CA SER A 248 17.90 19.70 -28.97
C SER A 248 17.43 20.14 -30.36
N GLU A 249 18.26 19.89 -31.38
CA GLU A 249 17.82 19.77 -32.78
C GLU A 249 16.98 18.50 -33.00
N SER A 250 16.24 18.05 -31.99
CA SER A 250 15.35 16.90 -32.15
C SER A 250 14.15 17.30 -33.00
N GLU A 251 13.79 16.42 -33.94
CA GLU A 251 12.58 16.51 -34.74
C GLU A 251 11.38 16.86 -33.83
N PRO A 252 10.74 18.03 -33.99
CA PRO A 252 9.59 18.45 -33.18
C PRO A 252 8.49 17.39 -33.10
N GLY A 253 8.43 16.50 -34.10
CA GLY A 253 7.52 15.37 -34.18
C GLY A 253 7.69 14.32 -33.07
N LEU A 254 8.91 13.97 -32.65
CA LEU A 254 9.14 12.96 -31.62
C LEU A 254 8.64 13.44 -30.25
N VAL A 255 8.93 14.70 -29.92
CA VAL A 255 8.48 15.34 -28.69
C VAL A 255 6.95 15.41 -28.63
N PHE A 256 6.33 15.89 -29.71
CA PHE A 256 4.88 15.96 -29.81
C PHE A 256 4.24 14.58 -29.66
N LEU A 257 4.83 13.55 -30.25
CA LEU A 257 4.36 12.17 -30.16
C LEU A 257 4.41 11.63 -28.72
N GLY A 258 5.44 11.96 -27.94
CA GLY A 258 5.47 11.52 -26.53
C GLY A 258 4.58 12.32 -25.60
N ILE A 259 4.41 13.63 -25.82
CA ILE A 259 3.39 14.40 -25.10
C ILE A 259 2.00 13.81 -25.40
N LEU A 260 1.74 13.48 -26.67
CA LEU A 260 0.51 12.81 -27.08
C LEU A 260 0.38 11.41 -26.46
N ALA A 261 1.45 10.64 -26.37
CA ALA A 261 1.46 9.31 -25.74
C ALA A 261 1.19 9.38 -24.23
N ILE A 262 1.78 10.35 -23.53
CA ILE A 262 1.52 10.60 -22.09
C ILE A 262 0.09 11.10 -21.92
N ALA A 263 -0.37 12.04 -22.74
CA ALA A 263 -1.74 12.55 -22.70
C ALA A 263 -2.76 11.43 -22.99
N ALA A 264 -2.47 10.55 -23.96
CA ALA A 264 -3.28 9.38 -24.26
C ALA A 264 -3.26 8.37 -23.11
N CYS A 265 -2.10 8.07 -22.51
CA CYS A 265 -2.01 7.21 -21.35
C CYS A 265 -2.72 7.80 -20.13
N LEU A 266 -2.61 9.11 -19.90
CA LEU A 266 -3.36 9.85 -18.89
C LEU A 266 -4.85 9.78 -19.14
N LEU A 267 -5.28 9.98 -20.39
CA LEU A 267 -6.68 9.97 -20.76
C LEU A 267 -7.25 8.55 -20.66
N VAL A 268 -6.48 7.52 -21.01
CA VAL A 268 -6.83 6.10 -20.84
C VAL A 268 -6.85 5.74 -19.36
N ALA A 269 -5.83 6.08 -18.57
CA ALA A 269 -5.79 5.84 -17.14
C ALA A 269 -6.93 6.56 -16.42
N PHE A 270 -7.15 7.83 -16.74
CA PHE A 270 -8.26 8.62 -16.24
C PHE A 270 -9.61 8.07 -16.70
N ALA A 271 -9.73 7.60 -17.94
CA ALA A 271 -10.93 6.94 -18.44
C ALA A 271 -11.14 5.59 -17.75
N LEU A 272 -10.12 4.79 -17.48
CA LEU A 272 -10.23 3.53 -16.74
C LEU A 272 -10.55 3.76 -15.26
N LEU A 273 -10.10 4.87 -14.68
CA LEU A 273 -10.41 5.26 -13.29
C LEU A 273 -11.78 5.95 -13.17
N ARG A 274 -12.21 6.74 -14.17
CA ARG A 274 -13.54 7.39 -14.22
C ARG A 274 -14.64 6.49 -14.74
N ARG A 275 -14.41 5.82 -15.87
CA ARG A 275 -15.28 4.77 -16.44
C ARG A 275 -15.06 3.43 -15.76
N GLY A 276 -14.28 3.41 -14.67
CA GLY A 276 -13.95 2.15 -14.03
C GLY A 276 -15.20 1.33 -13.74
N PRO A 277 -14.99 0.09 -13.29
CA PRO A 277 -16.03 -0.75 -12.68
C PRO A 277 -17.06 -0.10 -11.75
N PHE A 278 -16.76 1.12 -11.32
CA PHE A 278 -17.33 1.95 -10.28
C PHE A 278 -18.42 2.89 -10.79
N ARG A 279 -19.22 2.47 -11.78
CA ARG A 279 -20.61 2.90 -11.72
C ARG A 279 -21.21 2.21 -10.52
N LEU A 280 -21.39 2.95 -9.43
CA LEU A 280 -22.30 2.61 -8.33
C LEU A 280 -23.76 2.67 -8.83
N GLU A 281 -24.00 2.24 -10.07
CA GLU A 281 -25.33 1.94 -10.55
C GLU A 281 -25.64 0.53 -10.01
N PRO A 282 -26.82 0.31 -9.42
CA PRO A 282 -27.24 -1.00 -8.95
C PRO A 282 -27.52 -1.90 -10.16
N LYS A 283 -26.47 -2.34 -10.86
CA LYS A 283 -26.59 -3.46 -11.76
C LYS A 283 -26.73 -4.72 -10.89
N PRO A 284 -27.77 -5.54 -11.10
CA PRO A 284 -28.01 -6.74 -10.31
C PRO A 284 -26.89 -7.80 -10.49
N PHE A 285 -26.02 -7.64 -11.47
CA PHE A 285 -24.86 -8.51 -11.68
C PHE A 285 -23.56 -7.71 -11.82
N ALA A 286 -22.83 -7.71 -10.71
CA ALA A 286 -21.38 -7.75 -10.57
C ALA A 286 -20.51 -6.50 -10.89
N PRO A 287 -19.76 -5.96 -9.89
CA PRO A 287 -18.70 -4.99 -10.15
C PRO A 287 -17.57 -5.61 -10.99
N GLU A 288 -17.08 -4.88 -11.98
CA GLU A 288 -15.83 -5.24 -12.64
C GLU A 288 -14.68 -5.18 -11.60
N ILE A 289 -14.12 -6.31 -11.22
CA ILE A 289 -12.99 -6.31 -10.28
C ILE A 289 -11.76 -5.86 -11.07
N PRO A 290 -10.97 -4.84 -10.67
CA PRO A 290 -9.61 -4.75 -11.16
C PRO A 290 -8.84 -5.92 -10.54
N PRO A 291 -8.07 -6.70 -11.27
CA PRO A 291 -7.92 -8.12 -10.93
C PRO A 291 -6.78 -8.38 -9.95
N SER A 292 -5.76 -7.54 -9.98
CA SER A 292 -4.56 -7.66 -9.16
C SER A 292 -3.98 -6.29 -8.80
N GLY A 293 -4.59 -5.20 -9.28
CA GLY A 293 -4.07 -3.85 -9.12
C GLY A 293 -2.68 -3.68 -9.74
N MET A 294 -1.81 -2.96 -9.04
CA MET A 294 -0.41 -2.62 -9.32
C MET A 294 0.52 -3.39 -8.38
N ASP A 295 -0.01 -4.28 -7.52
CA ASP A 295 0.80 -5.12 -6.62
C ASP A 295 1.88 -5.90 -7.37
N PRO A 296 1.59 -6.51 -8.54
CA PRO A 296 2.60 -7.23 -9.31
C PRO A 296 3.81 -6.37 -9.62
N VAL A 297 3.61 -5.10 -9.98
CA VAL A 297 4.71 -4.16 -10.30
C VAL A 297 5.58 -3.93 -9.05
N THR A 298 4.96 -3.66 -7.91
CA THR A 298 5.68 -3.38 -6.67
C THR A 298 6.46 -4.60 -6.14
N VAL A 299 5.88 -5.79 -6.24
CA VAL A 299 6.53 -7.02 -5.81
C VAL A 299 7.65 -7.40 -6.78
N THR A 300 7.44 -7.26 -8.09
CA THR A 300 8.50 -7.48 -9.10
C THR A 300 9.69 -6.55 -8.85
N ALA A 301 9.46 -5.26 -8.61
CA ALA A 301 10.54 -4.32 -8.28
C ALA A 301 11.31 -4.74 -7.03
N SER A 302 10.61 -5.17 -5.97
CA SER A 302 11.24 -5.66 -4.73
C SER A 302 12.06 -6.93 -4.96
N LEU A 303 11.57 -7.85 -5.81
CA LEU A 303 12.26 -9.09 -6.16
C LEU A 303 13.53 -8.82 -6.97
N LEU A 304 13.48 -7.89 -7.94
CA LEU A 304 14.63 -7.53 -8.76
C LEU A 304 15.72 -6.79 -7.97
N LEU A 305 15.34 -5.99 -6.97
CA LEU A 305 16.29 -5.24 -6.12
C LEU A 305 16.84 -6.06 -4.94
N PHE A 306 16.25 -7.22 -4.64
CA PHE A 306 16.66 -8.04 -3.52
C PHE A 306 18.13 -8.51 -3.62
N PRO A 307 18.62 -9.04 -4.76
CA PRO A 307 20.02 -9.45 -4.89
C PRO A 307 21.02 -8.30 -4.67
N THR A 308 20.72 -7.11 -5.21
CA THR A 308 21.54 -5.91 -4.99
C THR A 308 21.60 -5.53 -3.51
N THR A 309 20.47 -5.59 -2.81
CA THR A 309 20.41 -5.31 -1.37
C THR A 309 21.25 -6.31 -0.56
N VAL A 310 21.21 -7.59 -0.94
CA VAL A 310 22.03 -8.64 -0.30
C VAL A 310 23.51 -8.41 -0.58
N ALA A 311 23.88 -8.06 -1.81
CA ALA A 311 25.28 -7.80 -2.16
C ALA A 311 25.88 -6.60 -1.40
N MET A 312 25.10 -5.52 -1.25
CA MET A 312 25.48 -4.37 -0.42
C MET A 312 25.77 -4.77 1.03
N PHE A 313 25.11 -5.81 1.56
CA PHE A 313 25.34 -6.30 2.91
C PHE A 313 26.69 -7.03 3.06
N PHE A 314 27.11 -7.76 2.03
CA PHE A 314 28.37 -8.53 2.01
C PHE A 314 29.55 -7.74 1.44
N GLY A 315 29.39 -6.46 1.12
CA GLY A 315 30.44 -5.63 0.53
C GLY A 315 30.78 -6.01 -0.92
N SER A 316 29.92 -6.80 -1.59
CA SER A 316 30.07 -7.18 -2.99
C SER A 316 29.29 -6.24 -3.92
N SER A 317 29.83 -6.02 -5.12
CA SER A 317 29.14 -5.28 -6.18
C SER A 317 28.33 -6.24 -7.04
N PHE A 318 27.07 -6.46 -6.69
CA PHE A 318 26.09 -7.03 -7.62
C PHE A 318 25.32 -5.87 -8.23
N ASP A 319 25.64 -5.51 -9.47
CA ASP A 319 24.90 -4.48 -10.19
C ASP A 319 23.93 -5.13 -11.16
N VAL A 320 22.64 -4.79 -11.05
CA VAL A 320 21.61 -5.25 -12.01
C VAL A 320 21.91 -4.70 -13.41
N ARG A 321 22.74 -3.65 -13.52
CA ARG A 321 23.23 -3.09 -14.78
C ARG A 321 24.33 -3.91 -15.44
N ASP A 322 24.93 -4.87 -14.74
CA ASP A 322 25.84 -5.83 -15.36
C ASP A 322 25.09 -6.74 -16.34
N PHE A 323 23.76 -6.80 -16.23
CA PHE A 323 22.88 -7.51 -17.15
C PHE A 323 22.41 -6.60 -18.28
N ASP A 324 22.22 -7.20 -19.45
CA ASP A 324 21.62 -6.53 -20.59
C ASP A 324 20.24 -5.98 -20.20
N TRP A 325 20.06 -4.68 -20.42
CA TRP A 325 18.89 -3.93 -19.98
C TRP A 325 17.60 -4.49 -20.61
N LEU A 326 17.69 -5.02 -21.83
CA LEU A 326 16.57 -5.66 -22.52
C LEU A 326 16.20 -6.97 -21.85
N ALA A 327 17.19 -7.79 -21.49
CA ALA A 327 16.96 -9.03 -20.73
C ALA A 327 16.29 -8.73 -19.38
N VAL A 328 16.76 -7.70 -18.65
CA VAL A 328 16.13 -7.26 -17.39
C VAL A 328 14.68 -6.81 -17.63
N GLY A 329 14.44 -6.01 -18.68
CA GLY A 329 13.10 -5.56 -19.06
C GLY A 329 12.15 -6.72 -19.40
N VAL A 330 12.62 -7.73 -20.14
CA VAL A 330 11.81 -8.92 -20.48
C VAL A 330 11.48 -9.73 -19.23
N VAL A 331 12.46 -9.98 -18.36
CA VAL A 331 12.24 -10.68 -17.08
C VAL A 331 11.21 -9.92 -16.23
N GLU A 332 11.33 -8.60 -16.17
CA GLU A 332 10.38 -7.76 -15.45
C GLU A 332 8.95 -7.92 -15.99
N LEU A 333 8.75 -7.87 -17.31
CA LEU A 333 7.44 -8.07 -17.93
C LEU A 333 6.87 -9.46 -17.67
N LEU A 334 7.70 -10.51 -17.75
CA LEU A 334 7.29 -11.89 -17.42
C LEU A 334 6.87 -12.03 -15.96
N LEU A 335 7.62 -11.43 -15.03
CA LEU A 335 7.29 -11.42 -13.61
C LEU A 335 5.99 -10.66 -13.35
N VAL A 336 5.83 -9.45 -13.90
CA VAL A 336 4.59 -8.66 -13.77
C VAL A 336 3.39 -9.42 -14.32
N GLY A 337 3.52 -10.02 -15.51
CA GLY A 337 2.46 -10.79 -16.15
C GLY A 337 2.04 -12.01 -15.34
N SER A 338 3.01 -12.86 -14.97
CA SER A 338 2.75 -14.09 -14.20
C SER A 338 2.21 -13.80 -12.80
N LEU A 339 2.79 -12.83 -12.09
CA LEU A 339 2.37 -12.46 -10.74
C LEU A 339 1.00 -11.77 -10.75
N SER A 340 0.67 -11.00 -11.79
CA SER A 340 -0.66 -10.42 -11.97
C SER A 340 -1.75 -11.49 -12.06
N VAL A 341 -1.55 -12.52 -12.88
CA VAL A 341 -2.50 -13.63 -13.00
C VAL A 341 -2.60 -14.41 -11.69
N ALA A 342 -1.44 -14.74 -11.08
CA ALA A 342 -1.38 -15.51 -9.84
C ALA A 342 -2.10 -14.79 -8.67
N LEU A 343 -1.81 -13.50 -8.46
CA LEU A 343 -2.44 -12.71 -7.41
C LEU A 343 -3.94 -12.52 -7.67
N SER A 344 -4.34 -12.34 -8.94
CA SER A 344 -5.76 -12.22 -9.28
C SER A 344 -6.57 -13.45 -8.89
N VAL A 345 -6.05 -14.65 -9.19
CA VAL A 345 -6.70 -15.91 -8.80
C VAL A 345 -6.70 -16.09 -7.28
N LEU A 346 -5.61 -15.72 -6.61
CA LEU A 346 -5.48 -15.86 -5.16
C LEU A 346 -6.47 -14.98 -4.38
N TYR A 347 -6.64 -13.72 -4.80
CA TYR A 347 -7.52 -12.77 -4.11
C TYR A 347 -8.99 -12.91 -4.48
N ASN A 348 -9.29 -13.24 -5.74
CA ASN A 348 -10.65 -13.27 -6.28
C ASN A 348 -11.16 -14.69 -6.47
N GLN A 349 -11.13 -15.51 -5.41
CA GLN A 349 -11.66 -16.87 -5.43
C GLN A 349 -13.16 -16.86 -5.80
N PRO A 350 -13.57 -17.40 -6.97
CA PRO A 350 -14.92 -17.20 -7.51
C PRO A 350 -16.04 -17.63 -6.56
N ARG A 351 -15.84 -18.76 -5.86
CA ARG A 351 -16.79 -19.28 -4.86
C ARG A 351 -17.06 -18.28 -3.73
N ARG A 352 -16.01 -17.64 -3.19
CA ARG A 352 -16.14 -16.68 -2.08
C ARG A 352 -16.76 -15.36 -2.54
N VAL A 353 -16.40 -14.93 -3.75
CA VAL A 353 -16.97 -13.72 -4.36
C VAL A 353 -18.47 -13.92 -4.60
N ALA A 354 -18.86 -15.04 -5.21
CA ALA A 354 -20.25 -15.40 -5.46
C ALA A 354 -21.06 -15.47 -4.16
N GLN A 355 -20.60 -16.22 -3.15
CA GLN A 355 -21.27 -16.32 -1.85
C GLN A 355 -21.50 -14.95 -1.20
N LEU A 356 -20.51 -14.05 -1.28
CA LEU A 356 -20.64 -12.73 -0.70
C LEU A 356 -21.63 -11.85 -1.49
N TRP A 357 -21.56 -11.87 -2.82
CA TRP A 357 -22.42 -11.06 -3.67
C TRP A 357 -23.89 -11.47 -3.57
N PHE A 358 -24.18 -12.76 -3.69
CA PHE A 358 -25.54 -13.28 -3.64
C PHE A 358 -26.09 -13.41 -2.21
N GLY A 359 -25.20 -13.48 -1.21
CA GLY A 359 -25.61 -13.56 0.21
C GLY A 359 -26.13 -14.94 0.64
N HIS A 360 -26.08 -15.94 -0.24
CA HIS A 360 -26.42 -17.34 0.01
C HIS A 360 -25.33 -18.27 -0.53
N ALA A 361 -25.48 -19.58 -0.29
CA ALA A 361 -24.64 -20.58 -0.95
C ALA A 361 -24.86 -20.48 -2.47
N ALA A 362 -23.82 -20.07 -3.20
CA ALA A 362 -23.90 -19.85 -4.65
C ALA A 362 -23.98 -21.18 -5.42
N SER A 363 -24.86 -21.22 -6.42
CA SER A 363 -24.99 -22.33 -7.38
C SER A 363 -23.78 -22.42 -8.33
N GLU A 364 -23.55 -23.58 -8.94
CA GLU A 364 -22.42 -23.77 -9.86
C GLU A 364 -22.51 -22.88 -11.13
N SER A 365 -23.72 -22.51 -11.58
CA SER A 365 -23.89 -21.55 -12.68
C SER A 365 -23.47 -20.13 -12.29
N GLU A 366 -23.82 -19.67 -11.08
CA GLU A 366 -23.40 -18.38 -10.52
C GLU A 366 -21.87 -18.32 -10.31
N ILE A 367 -21.28 -19.40 -9.78
CA ILE A 367 -19.83 -19.53 -9.63
C ILE A 367 -19.14 -19.48 -10.99
N GLY A 368 -19.71 -20.14 -12.02
CA GLY A 368 -19.23 -20.11 -13.39
C GLY A 368 -19.22 -18.70 -13.99
N ALA A 369 -20.31 -17.94 -13.81
CA ALA A 369 -20.41 -16.56 -14.26
C ALA A 369 -19.38 -15.65 -13.58
N VAL A 370 -19.24 -15.76 -12.26
CA VAL A 370 -18.23 -15.01 -11.49
C VAL A 370 -16.82 -15.40 -11.91
N ARG A 371 -16.55 -16.68 -12.19
CA ARG A 371 -15.24 -17.15 -12.65
C ARG A 371 -14.87 -16.53 -14.01
N ALA A 372 -15.80 -16.51 -14.97
CA ALA A 372 -15.59 -15.89 -16.27
C ALA A 372 -15.30 -14.38 -16.12
N GLN A 373 -16.03 -13.71 -15.22
CA GLN A 373 -15.80 -12.29 -14.96
C GLN A 373 -14.45 -12.01 -14.31
N VAL A 374 -14.05 -12.80 -13.31
CA VAL A 374 -12.72 -12.70 -12.68
C VAL A 374 -11.60 -12.97 -13.69
N ALA A 375 -11.79 -13.92 -14.60
CA ALA A 375 -10.81 -14.22 -15.65
C ALA A 375 -10.70 -13.07 -16.68
N ASN A 376 -11.83 -12.55 -17.16
CA ASN A 376 -11.85 -11.41 -18.09
C ASN A 376 -11.25 -10.16 -17.46
N ALA A 377 -11.57 -9.91 -16.20
CA ALA A 377 -10.90 -8.91 -15.41
C ALA A 377 -9.38 -9.17 -15.44
N ALA A 378 -8.92 -10.34 -14.98
CA ALA A 378 -7.50 -10.72 -14.89
C ALA A 378 -6.72 -10.43 -16.17
N LEU A 379 -7.29 -10.80 -17.31
CA LEU A 379 -6.70 -10.54 -18.62
C LEU A 379 -6.58 -9.04 -18.91
N ARG A 380 -7.64 -8.25 -18.71
CA ARG A 380 -7.62 -6.79 -18.94
C ARG A 380 -6.63 -6.09 -18.01
N GLY A 381 -6.61 -6.43 -16.73
CA GLY A 381 -5.68 -5.82 -15.76
C GLY A 381 -4.22 -6.18 -16.06
N THR A 382 -3.96 -7.44 -16.39
CA THR A 382 -2.61 -7.89 -16.78
C THR A 382 -2.16 -7.22 -18.07
N ALA A 383 -3.03 -7.13 -19.08
CA ALA A 383 -2.74 -6.43 -20.33
C ALA A 383 -2.43 -4.94 -20.09
N LEU A 384 -3.18 -4.28 -19.21
CA LEU A 384 -2.92 -2.89 -18.82
C LEU A 384 -1.55 -2.76 -18.14
N LEU A 385 -1.22 -3.61 -17.17
CA LEU A 385 0.08 -3.55 -16.49
C LEU A 385 1.23 -3.80 -17.45
N LEU A 386 1.11 -4.79 -18.33
CA LEU A 386 2.13 -5.08 -19.33
C LEU A 386 2.28 -3.92 -20.32
N ALA A 387 1.19 -3.29 -20.76
CA ALA A 387 1.23 -2.12 -21.62
C ALA A 387 1.87 -0.91 -20.92
N LEU A 388 1.59 -0.70 -19.63
CA LEU A 388 2.22 0.37 -18.85
C LEU A 388 3.72 0.10 -18.65
N ARG A 389 4.11 -1.12 -18.29
CA ARG A 389 5.51 -1.48 -18.03
C ARG A 389 6.34 -1.66 -19.29
N SER A 390 5.74 -2.04 -20.43
CA SER A 390 6.46 -2.13 -21.69
C SER A 390 6.99 -0.77 -22.15
N THR A 391 6.37 0.35 -21.74
CA THR A 391 6.90 1.67 -22.04
C THR A 391 8.30 1.88 -21.46
N VAL A 392 8.58 1.38 -20.24
CA VAL A 392 9.91 1.48 -19.62
C VAL A 392 10.98 0.72 -20.43
N VAL A 393 10.59 -0.40 -21.05
CA VAL A 393 11.47 -1.22 -21.90
C VAL A 393 11.59 -0.64 -23.32
N LEU A 394 10.53 0.00 -23.85
CA LEU A 394 10.51 0.45 -25.23
C LEU A 394 11.08 1.87 -25.41
N LEU A 395 10.88 2.77 -24.44
CA LEU A 395 11.28 4.17 -24.53
C LEU A 395 12.80 4.39 -24.78
N PRO A 396 13.72 3.60 -24.19
CA PRO A 396 15.15 3.72 -24.49
C PRO A 396 15.50 3.48 -25.97
N PHE A 397 14.77 2.61 -26.68
CA PHE A 397 15.01 2.36 -28.12
C PHE A 397 14.74 3.58 -29.00
N PHE A 398 13.80 4.42 -28.61
CA PHE A 398 13.41 5.61 -29.36
C PHE A 398 14.20 6.85 -28.94
N ASN A 399 15.24 6.67 -28.11
CA ASN A 399 16.01 7.74 -27.49
C ASN A 399 15.09 8.78 -26.83
N PHE A 400 13.97 8.30 -26.28
CA PHE A 400 12.91 9.16 -25.83
C PHE A 400 13.35 9.86 -24.54
N PRO A 401 13.32 11.21 -24.47
CA PRO A 401 13.89 11.97 -23.36
C PRO A 401 13.07 11.87 -22.06
N LEU A 402 12.06 11.02 -22.02
CA LEU A 402 11.09 10.91 -20.95
C LEU A 402 11.04 9.46 -20.47
N VAL A 403 11.89 9.13 -19.49
CA VAL A 403 11.82 7.87 -18.76
C VAL A 403 10.92 8.10 -17.55
N MET A 404 9.60 8.10 -17.77
CA MET A 404 8.61 8.25 -16.69
C MET A 404 7.84 6.94 -16.54
N ASP A 405 7.81 6.40 -15.32
CA ASP A 405 7.01 5.22 -15.02
C ASP A 405 5.52 5.61 -14.96
N LEU A 406 4.77 5.27 -16.01
CA LEU A 406 3.34 5.56 -16.15
C LEU A 406 2.49 4.94 -15.02
N THR A 407 2.98 3.88 -14.39
CA THR A 407 2.43 3.25 -13.17
C THR A 407 2.14 4.29 -12.09
N VAL A 408 3.09 5.18 -11.85
CA VAL A 408 3.01 6.19 -10.79
C VAL A 408 1.87 7.16 -11.06
N LEU A 409 1.65 7.49 -12.34
CA LEU A 409 0.62 8.42 -12.76
C LEU A 409 -0.79 7.85 -12.54
N VAL A 410 -0.97 6.54 -12.76
CA VAL A 410 -2.20 5.82 -12.45
C VAL A 410 -2.48 5.86 -10.94
N VAL A 411 -1.47 5.55 -10.13
CA VAL A 411 -1.58 5.59 -8.66
C VAL A 411 -1.90 7.01 -8.18
N GLY A 412 -1.19 8.02 -8.67
CA GLY A 412 -1.42 9.41 -8.30
C GLY A 412 -2.81 9.90 -8.67
N THR A 413 -3.29 9.54 -9.86
CA THR A 413 -4.66 9.86 -10.29
C THR A 413 -5.70 9.23 -9.37
N ALA A 414 -5.50 7.98 -8.95
CA ALA A 414 -6.41 7.30 -8.03
C ALA A 414 -6.46 7.98 -6.65
N VAL A 415 -5.31 8.36 -6.09
CA VAL A 415 -5.23 9.07 -4.81
C VAL A 415 -5.92 10.44 -4.89
N VAL A 416 -5.67 11.20 -5.97
CA VAL A 416 -6.31 12.50 -6.20
C VAL A 416 -7.82 12.36 -6.33
N LEU A 417 -8.31 11.33 -7.04
CA LEU A 417 -9.74 11.05 -7.15
C LEU A 417 -10.35 10.69 -5.80
N ASP A 418 -9.68 9.87 -4.98
CA ASP A 418 -10.15 9.52 -3.63
C ASP A 418 -10.24 10.77 -2.73
N LEU A 419 -9.21 11.63 -2.74
CA LEU A 419 -9.20 12.89 -1.99
C LEU A 419 -10.31 13.84 -2.45
N ALA A 420 -10.47 14.04 -3.75
CA ALA A 420 -11.49 14.93 -4.30
C ALA A 420 -12.92 14.44 -4.02
N LYS A 421 -13.15 13.12 -4.06
CA LYS A 421 -14.45 12.53 -3.73
C LYS A 421 -14.75 12.60 -2.23
N GLU A 422 -13.76 12.30 -1.37
CA GLU A 422 -13.94 12.43 0.08
C GLU A 422 -14.22 13.88 0.48
N TRP A 423 -13.50 14.83 -0.12
CA TRP A 423 -13.71 16.26 0.06
C TRP A 423 -15.15 16.66 -0.20
N ARG A 424 -15.69 16.29 -1.37
CA ARG A 424 -17.06 16.63 -1.78
C ARG A 424 -18.08 15.99 -0.84
N PHE A 425 -17.87 14.74 -0.44
CA PHE A 425 -18.76 14.07 0.50
C PHE A 425 -18.76 14.73 1.88
N ARG A 426 -17.60 15.21 2.35
CA ARG A 426 -17.48 15.97 3.61
C ARG A 426 -18.10 17.36 3.56
N GLN A 427 -18.23 17.97 2.38
CA GLN A 427 -18.98 19.22 2.23
C GLN A 427 -20.48 19.01 2.46
N ALA A 428 -21.01 17.86 2.03
CA ALA A 428 -22.42 17.49 2.28
C ALA A 428 -22.65 16.97 3.71
N HIS A 429 -21.65 16.29 4.30
CA HIS A 429 -21.73 15.69 5.63
C HIS A 429 -20.49 16.07 6.47
N PRO A 430 -20.57 17.12 7.32
CA PRO A 430 -19.41 17.61 8.07
C PRO A 430 -18.89 16.61 9.13
N GLU A 431 -19.81 15.96 9.83
CA GLU A 431 -19.53 15.03 10.93
C GLU A 431 -19.62 13.58 10.43
N LEU A 432 -18.45 13.01 10.11
CA LEU A 432 -18.34 11.63 9.65
C LEU A 432 -17.53 10.79 10.63
N ALA A 433 -18.11 9.66 11.02
CA ALA A 433 -17.45 8.59 11.76
C ALA A 433 -16.96 7.48 10.82
N ARG A 434 -15.99 6.71 11.30
CA ARG A 434 -15.49 5.50 10.62
C ARG A 434 -16.30 4.31 11.13
N ALA A 435 -17.24 3.82 10.34
CA ALA A 435 -18.08 2.69 10.73
C ALA A 435 -17.35 1.36 10.61
N TRP A 436 -16.79 1.04 9.44
CA TRP A 436 -16.21 -0.30 9.24
C TRP A 436 -15.02 -0.31 8.28
N PRO A 437 -13.92 -1.00 8.61
CA PRO A 437 -12.82 -1.25 7.70
C PRO A 437 -13.13 -2.46 6.79
N VAL A 438 -13.31 -2.22 5.50
CA VAL A 438 -13.49 -3.27 4.50
C VAL A 438 -12.14 -3.59 3.85
N HIS A 439 -11.63 -4.79 4.15
CA HIS A 439 -10.32 -5.24 3.66
C HIS A 439 -10.39 -5.88 2.26
N ARG A 440 -11.56 -6.39 1.86
CA ARG A 440 -11.78 -7.07 0.56
C ARG A 440 -12.47 -6.10 -0.39
N VAL A 441 -11.86 -5.80 -1.53
CA VAL A 441 -12.40 -4.81 -2.50
C VAL A 441 -13.78 -5.22 -3.01
N TYR A 442 -13.96 -6.50 -3.36
CA TYR A 442 -15.24 -7.05 -3.82
C TYR A 442 -16.35 -7.07 -2.74
N ALA A 443 -16.02 -6.78 -1.48
CA ALA A 443 -16.97 -6.68 -0.37
C ALA A 443 -17.51 -5.26 -0.16
N VAL A 444 -16.87 -4.24 -0.76
CA VAL A 444 -17.27 -2.84 -0.57
C VAL A 444 -18.66 -2.59 -1.11
N GLN A 445 -18.97 -3.08 -2.31
CA GLN A 445 -20.28 -2.83 -2.93
C GLN A 445 -21.44 -3.50 -2.17
N PRO A 446 -21.37 -4.80 -1.79
CA PRO A 446 -22.39 -5.40 -0.92
C PRO A 446 -22.60 -4.63 0.39
N ALA A 447 -21.53 -4.10 0.99
CA ALA A 447 -21.62 -3.28 2.19
C ALA A 447 -22.32 -1.93 1.93
N LEU A 448 -21.98 -1.25 0.85
CA LEU A 448 -22.63 0.01 0.46
C LEU A 448 -24.11 -0.20 0.10
N GLN A 449 -24.45 -1.30 -0.57
CA GLN A 449 -25.84 -1.67 -0.87
C GLN A 449 -26.63 -1.93 0.40
N ALA A 450 -26.05 -2.64 1.38
CA ALA A 450 -26.69 -2.85 2.67
C ALA A 450 -26.95 -1.53 3.43
N LEU A 451 -25.97 -0.61 3.42
CA LEU A 451 -26.12 0.72 4.02
C LEU A 451 -27.17 1.57 3.28
N GLN A 452 -27.20 1.51 1.96
CA GLN A 452 -28.18 2.21 1.13
C GLN A 452 -29.60 1.68 1.37
N ALA A 453 -29.77 0.36 1.50
CA ALA A 453 -31.04 -0.26 1.85
C ALA A 453 -31.53 0.15 3.25
N ALA A 454 -30.61 0.44 4.17
CA ALA A 454 -30.90 1.00 5.49
C ALA A 454 -31.07 2.53 5.50
N GLY A 455 -30.98 3.22 4.36
CA GLY A 455 -31.08 4.68 4.29
C GLY A 455 -29.90 5.42 4.96
N ILE A 456 -28.74 4.79 5.05
CA ILE A 456 -27.51 5.34 5.63
C ILE A 456 -26.60 5.83 4.51
N PRO A 457 -26.37 7.14 4.35
CA PRO A 457 -25.40 7.64 3.37
C PRO A 457 -24.00 7.20 3.79
N ALA A 458 -23.26 6.61 2.86
CA ALA A 458 -21.95 6.03 3.13
C ALA A 458 -20.96 6.35 2.02
N PHE A 459 -19.71 6.64 2.40
CA PHE A 459 -18.62 6.90 1.48
C PHE A 459 -17.46 5.93 1.69
N PRO A 460 -17.04 5.19 0.65
CA PRO A 460 -15.90 4.28 0.73
C PRO A 460 -14.57 5.05 0.57
N ARG A 461 -13.94 5.41 1.69
CA ARG A 461 -12.64 6.11 1.69
C ARG A 461 -11.53 5.22 1.12
N GLY A 462 -10.76 5.76 0.18
CA GLY A 462 -9.58 5.11 -0.38
C GLY A 462 -9.89 4.00 -1.39
N LEU A 463 -11.09 4.01 -1.97
CA LEU A 463 -11.55 2.94 -2.87
C LEU A 463 -10.67 2.81 -4.11
N HIS A 464 -10.35 3.92 -4.81
CA HIS A 464 -9.64 3.87 -6.09
C HIS A 464 -8.18 3.47 -5.89
N HIS A 465 -7.54 3.98 -4.83
CA HIS A 465 -6.18 3.55 -4.50
C HIS A 465 -6.16 2.07 -4.07
N ARG A 466 -7.14 1.63 -3.26
CA ARG A 466 -7.23 0.23 -2.82
C ARG A 466 -7.42 -0.73 -3.98
N THR A 467 -8.24 -0.37 -4.96
CA THR A 467 -8.52 -1.23 -6.11
C THR A 467 -7.27 -1.46 -6.97
N LEU A 468 -6.36 -0.49 -6.97
CA LEU A 468 -5.03 -0.59 -7.55
C LEU A 468 -4.01 -1.30 -6.66
N LEU A 469 -4.27 -1.64 -5.40
CA LEU A 469 -3.23 -2.15 -4.49
C LEU A 469 -3.80 -3.23 -3.57
N GLN A 470 -4.30 -4.34 -4.15
CA GLN A 470 -5.10 -5.37 -3.48
C GLN A 470 -4.36 -6.09 -2.35
N LEU A 471 -3.07 -6.31 -2.50
CA LEU A 471 -2.18 -6.98 -1.56
C LEU A 471 -2.02 -6.19 -0.25
N PHE A 472 -2.19 -4.87 -0.30
CA PHE A 472 -2.05 -3.96 0.85
C PHE A 472 -3.29 -3.88 1.76
N GLY A 473 -4.27 -4.77 1.58
CA GLY A 473 -5.55 -4.77 2.27
C GLY A 473 -5.57 -4.76 3.80
N PRO A 474 -4.65 -5.43 4.51
CA PRO A 474 -4.59 -5.34 5.96
C PRO A 474 -4.26 -3.92 6.47
N TYR A 475 -3.55 -3.11 5.69
CA TYR A 475 -2.97 -1.84 6.17
C TYR A 475 -3.67 -0.60 5.61
N VAL A 476 -4.17 -0.69 4.37
CA VAL A 476 -5.01 0.34 3.75
C VAL A 476 -6.41 -0.23 3.55
N PRO A 477 -7.23 -0.40 4.61
CA PRO A 477 -8.62 -0.83 4.42
C PRO A 477 -9.43 0.28 3.74
N VAL A 478 -10.43 -0.12 2.93
CA VAL A 478 -11.47 0.82 2.51
C VAL A 478 -12.28 1.14 3.75
N THR A 479 -12.22 2.38 4.20
CA THR A 479 -12.93 2.79 5.42
C THR A 479 -14.30 3.32 5.02
N LEU A 480 -15.37 2.69 5.48
CA LEU A 480 -16.71 3.22 5.27
C LEU A 480 -16.93 4.42 6.21
N LEU A 481 -17.07 5.60 5.62
CA LEU A 481 -17.43 6.83 6.33
C LEU A 481 -18.95 7.00 6.30
N VAL A 482 -19.54 7.21 7.46
CA VAL A 482 -20.98 7.46 7.63
C VAL A 482 -21.18 8.64 8.58
N PRO A 483 -22.34 9.33 8.55
CA PRO A 483 -22.67 10.33 9.56
C PRO A 483 -22.51 9.77 10.98
N GLU A 484 -21.95 10.57 11.90
CA GLU A 484 -21.61 10.12 13.25
C GLU A 484 -22.82 9.55 14.01
N GLU A 485 -24.00 10.15 13.82
CA GLU A 485 -25.27 9.71 14.39
C GLU A 485 -25.67 8.28 13.99
N LYS A 486 -25.29 7.85 12.78
CA LYS A 486 -25.65 6.53 12.21
C LYS A 486 -24.53 5.51 12.31
N ALA A 487 -23.45 5.81 13.03
CA ALA A 487 -22.26 4.97 13.08
C ALA A 487 -22.52 3.57 13.67
N GLU A 488 -23.20 3.49 14.82
CA GLU A 488 -23.49 2.21 15.49
C GLU A 488 -24.49 1.35 14.69
N GLU A 489 -25.44 1.98 14.02
CA GLU A 489 -26.38 1.29 13.12
C GLU A 489 -25.65 0.76 11.88
N ALA A 490 -24.79 1.57 11.28
CA ALA A 490 -23.97 1.17 10.14
C ALA A 490 -23.04 0.00 10.48
N GLU A 491 -22.43 -0.01 11.66
CA GLU A 491 -21.61 -1.13 12.14
C GLU A 491 -22.41 -2.43 12.25
N ARG A 492 -23.64 -2.38 12.79
CA ARG A 492 -24.51 -3.55 12.88
C ARG A 492 -24.92 -4.07 11.50
N VAL A 493 -25.34 -3.19 10.60
CA VAL A 493 -25.78 -3.55 9.23
C VAL A 493 -24.62 -4.17 8.43
N VAL A 494 -23.46 -3.53 8.45
CA VAL A 494 -22.28 -4.01 7.72
C VAL A 494 -21.72 -5.28 8.36
N GLY A 495 -21.66 -5.34 9.69
CA GLY A 495 -21.23 -6.52 10.45
C GLY A 495 -22.07 -7.75 10.11
N ALA A 496 -23.40 -7.63 10.13
CA ALA A 496 -24.30 -8.71 9.75
C ALA A 496 -24.09 -9.16 8.29
N ARG A 497 -23.90 -8.22 7.37
CA ARG A 497 -23.74 -8.52 5.94
C ARG A 497 -22.38 -9.14 5.59
N LEU A 498 -21.32 -8.73 6.27
CA LEU A 498 -19.93 -9.13 6.00
C LEU A 498 -19.39 -10.23 6.92
N ALA A 499 -20.10 -10.60 7.98
CA ALA A 499 -19.76 -11.74 8.82
C ALA A 499 -19.58 -13.00 7.96
N ASP A 500 -18.47 -13.74 8.17
CA ASP A 500 -18.25 -15.02 7.51
C ASP A 500 -19.43 -15.94 7.89
N PRO A 501 -20.07 -16.66 6.94
CA PRO A 501 -21.13 -17.60 7.27
C PRO A 501 -20.71 -18.66 8.32
N ARG A 502 -19.40 -18.89 8.50
CA ARG A 502 -18.86 -19.76 9.57
C ARG A 502 -18.87 -19.12 10.96
N ASP A 503 -19.01 -17.81 11.06
CA ASP A 503 -19.23 -17.07 12.32
C ASP A 503 -20.75 -16.92 12.62
N ARG A 504 -21.63 -17.46 11.76
CA ARG A 504 -23.09 -17.41 11.93
C ARG A 504 -23.68 -18.66 12.60
N THR A 505 -22.86 -19.65 12.95
CA THR A 505 -23.30 -20.79 13.75
C THR A 505 -23.12 -20.49 15.24
N PRO A 506 -24.17 -20.62 16.06
CA PRO A 506 -24.11 -20.38 17.51
C PRO A 506 -23.13 -21.32 18.23
#